data_AF-A0A9X7CIH0-F1
#
_entry.id   AF-A0A9X7CIH0-F1
#
_cell.length_a   1.000
_cell.length_b   1.000
_cell.length_c   1.000
_cell.angle_alpha   90.00
_cell.angle_beta   90.00
_cell.angle_gamma   90.00
#
_symmetry.space_group_name_H-M   'P 1'
#
loop_
_entity.id
_entity.type
_entity.pdbx_description
1 polymer ?
#
loop_
_entity_poly.entity_id
_entity_poly.type
_entity_poly.pdbx_seq_one_letter_code
_entity_poly.pdbx_strand_id
1 'polypeptide(L)'
;MDSELKEIIEQFQKKFTQYYKHFLEFYSAKKQTDNIYNVAHLELVEDSIKLQVCFLKLPQQIQQRLLEVDFEVFMHCNNVVDFYSLREYLYENKKFYTIATLVERIDAELKLAVQIVEADVLDFYDMLPKRNLNFYRKEKYVSLLEEHDDAESVQKNSIDESEELQHKNNEDMWQQKFEHIDEGASKDMLKQYNEYVDKGNESIEKTKNFVGNVSPIFSFIGKWIVDLGKNS
;
A
#
# COMPACT_ATOMS: atom_id res chain seq x y z
N MET A 1 -19.98 -24.34 5.61
CA MET A 1 -19.19 -23.30 6.28
C MET A 1 -17.97 -22.98 5.42
N ASP A 2 -17.30 -23.99 4.88
CA ASP A 2 -16.06 -23.83 4.09
C ASP A 2 -16.27 -23.12 2.74
N SER A 3 -17.43 -23.31 2.09
CA SER A 3 -17.79 -22.58 0.88
C SER A 3 -17.87 -21.06 1.09
N GLU A 4 -18.39 -20.63 2.25
CA GLU A 4 -18.55 -19.21 2.58
C GLU A 4 -17.18 -18.57 2.90
N LEU A 5 -16.32 -19.27 3.64
CA LEU A 5 -14.96 -18.80 3.93
C LEU A 5 -14.13 -18.68 2.65
N LYS A 6 -14.23 -19.67 1.76
CA LYS A 6 -13.57 -19.62 0.45
C LYS A 6 -14.03 -18.41 -0.36
N GLU A 7 -15.34 -18.17 -0.43
CA GLU A 7 -15.88 -17.00 -1.13
C GLU A 7 -15.37 -15.67 -0.55
N ILE A 8 -15.21 -15.57 0.78
CA ILE A 8 -14.64 -14.37 1.42
C ILE A 8 -13.19 -14.15 0.96
N ILE A 9 -12.37 -15.19 0.92
CA ILE A 9 -10.97 -15.10 0.49
C ILE A 9 -10.88 -14.70 -1.00
N GLU A 10 -11.70 -15.33 -1.85
CA GLU A 10 -11.75 -15.02 -3.28
C GLU A 10 -12.23 -13.59 -3.55
N GLN A 11 -13.22 -13.11 -2.80
CA GLN A 11 -13.68 -11.72 -2.87
C GLN A 11 -12.58 -10.75 -2.44
N PHE A 12 -11.85 -11.06 -1.37
CA PHE A 12 -10.71 -10.27 -0.93
C PHE A 12 -9.62 -10.22 -2.03
N GLN A 13 -9.24 -11.36 -2.61
CA GLN A 13 -8.24 -11.43 -3.69
C GLN A 13 -8.66 -10.60 -4.90
N LYS A 14 -9.93 -10.67 -5.29
CA LYS A 14 -10.49 -9.84 -6.37
C LYS A 14 -10.38 -8.36 -6.06
N LYS A 15 -10.67 -7.94 -4.82
CA LYS A 15 -10.55 -6.54 -4.38
C LYS A 15 -9.10 -6.08 -4.36
N PHE A 16 -8.20 -6.89 -3.84
CA PHE A 16 -6.77 -6.59 -3.85
C PHE A 16 -6.23 -6.44 -5.28
N THR A 17 -6.65 -7.32 -6.20
CA THR A 17 -6.25 -7.25 -7.62
C THR A 17 -6.72 -5.96 -8.27
N GLN A 18 -7.98 -5.56 -8.01
CA GLN A 18 -8.54 -4.31 -8.52
C GLN A 18 -7.80 -3.08 -7.96
N TYR A 19 -7.59 -3.06 -6.64
CA TYR A 19 -6.78 -2.05 -5.97
C TYR A 19 -5.40 -1.92 -6.61
N TYR A 20 -4.69 -3.03 -6.79
CA TYR A 20 -3.33 -3.01 -7.31
C TYR A 20 -3.28 -2.55 -8.77
N LYS A 21 -4.30 -2.88 -9.57
CA LYS A 21 -4.43 -2.36 -10.93
C LYS A 21 -4.51 -0.82 -10.93
N HIS A 22 -5.40 -0.24 -10.13
CA HIS A 22 -5.52 1.22 -10.03
C HIS A 22 -4.25 1.85 -9.44
N PHE A 23 -3.58 1.16 -8.50
CA PHE A 23 -2.28 1.59 -7.99
C PHE A 23 -1.22 1.67 -9.10
N LEU A 24 -1.13 0.66 -9.98
CA LEU A 24 -0.19 0.67 -11.10
C LEU A 24 -0.50 1.78 -12.12
N GLU A 25 -1.77 2.03 -12.40
CA GLU A 25 -2.22 3.14 -13.26
C GLU A 25 -1.75 4.48 -12.67
N PHE A 26 -2.02 4.70 -11.37
CA PHE A 26 -1.60 5.89 -10.64
C PHE A 26 -0.06 6.05 -10.54
N TYR A 27 0.65 4.95 -10.28
CA TYR A 27 2.11 4.93 -10.19
C TYR A 27 2.74 5.27 -11.55
N SER A 28 2.25 4.67 -12.63
CA SER A 28 2.80 4.86 -13.97
C SER A 28 2.51 6.26 -14.53
N ALA A 29 1.41 6.88 -14.13
CA ALA A 29 1.01 8.22 -14.55
C ALA A 29 2.02 9.31 -14.18
N LYS A 30 2.86 9.12 -13.15
CA LYS A 30 3.90 10.10 -12.76
C LYS A 30 4.86 10.44 -13.92
N LYS A 31 5.10 9.50 -14.84
CA LYS A 31 5.98 9.72 -16.01
C LYS A 31 5.29 10.48 -17.15
N GLN A 32 3.99 10.75 -17.04
CA GLN A 32 3.16 11.32 -18.10
C GLN A 32 2.34 12.47 -17.51
N THR A 33 2.83 13.70 -17.65
CA THR A 33 2.19 14.88 -17.04
C THR A 33 0.73 15.07 -17.44
N ASP A 34 0.38 14.66 -18.67
CA ASP A 34 -0.96 14.79 -19.24
C ASP A 34 -1.90 13.64 -18.87
N ASN A 35 -1.41 12.64 -18.13
CA ASN A 35 -2.22 11.51 -17.69
C ASN A 35 -3.20 11.95 -16.60
N ILE A 36 -4.46 11.53 -16.73
CA ILE A 36 -5.55 11.89 -15.79
C ILE A 36 -5.25 11.47 -14.34
N TYR A 37 -4.43 10.44 -14.15
CA TYR A 37 -4.03 9.94 -12.83
C TYR A 37 -2.71 10.52 -12.32
N ASN A 38 -2.14 11.51 -13.02
CA ASN A 38 -0.88 12.11 -12.60
C ASN A 38 -1.02 12.79 -11.22
N VAL A 39 -2.20 13.32 -10.89
CA VAL A 39 -2.46 13.98 -9.60
C VAL A 39 -3.13 13.04 -8.60
N ALA A 40 -4.19 12.33 -9.01
CA ALA A 40 -4.97 11.48 -8.12
C ALA A 40 -5.66 10.35 -8.88
N HIS A 41 -6.03 9.28 -8.17
CA HIS A 41 -6.87 8.21 -8.70
C HIS A 41 -7.97 7.90 -7.68
N LEU A 42 -9.19 8.40 -7.92
CA LEU A 42 -10.27 8.33 -6.93
C LEU A 42 -10.70 6.89 -6.65
N GLU A 43 -10.73 6.05 -7.68
CA GLU A 43 -11.07 4.63 -7.56
C GLU A 43 -10.01 3.87 -6.73
N LEU A 44 -8.74 4.26 -6.78
CA LEU A 44 -7.70 3.71 -5.91
C LEU A 44 -7.99 4.02 -4.43
N VAL A 45 -8.40 5.25 -4.13
CA VAL A 45 -8.77 5.66 -2.77
C VAL A 45 -9.97 4.85 -2.29
N GLU A 46 -11.03 4.75 -3.10
CA GLU A 46 -12.19 3.93 -2.74
C GLU A 46 -11.83 2.45 -2.55
N ASP A 47 -11.01 1.90 -3.44
CA ASP A 47 -10.59 0.51 -3.38
C ASP A 47 -9.70 0.25 -2.15
N SER A 48 -8.90 1.22 -1.70
CA SER A 48 -8.11 1.11 -0.47
C SER A 48 -8.98 0.96 0.77
N ILE A 49 -10.04 1.77 0.89
CA ILE A 49 -10.99 1.71 2.00
C ILE A 49 -11.76 0.37 1.95
N LYS A 50 -12.22 -0.03 0.76
CA LYS A 50 -12.89 -1.32 0.55
C LYS A 50 -11.96 -2.49 0.90
N LEU A 51 -10.68 -2.40 0.57
CA LEU A 51 -9.68 -3.41 0.86
C LEU A 51 -9.47 -3.56 2.36
N GLN A 52 -9.36 -2.47 3.11
CA GLN A 52 -9.28 -2.49 4.59
C GLN A 52 -10.53 -3.15 5.20
N VAL A 53 -11.73 -2.81 4.72
CA VAL A 53 -12.97 -3.43 5.20
C VAL A 53 -13.03 -4.92 4.86
N CYS A 54 -12.60 -5.32 3.66
CA CYS A 54 -12.55 -6.72 3.27
C CYS A 54 -11.50 -7.50 4.06
N PHE A 55 -10.37 -6.89 4.43
CA PHE A 55 -9.35 -7.50 5.27
C PHE A 55 -9.92 -7.95 6.62
N LEU A 56 -10.73 -7.09 7.25
CA LEU A 56 -11.38 -7.39 8.54
C LEU A 56 -12.36 -8.57 8.48
N LYS A 57 -12.82 -8.96 7.29
CA LYS A 57 -13.70 -10.12 7.10
C LYS A 57 -12.96 -11.44 6.99
N LEU A 58 -11.66 -11.41 6.73
CA LEU A 58 -10.85 -12.63 6.66
C LEU A 58 -10.76 -13.29 8.05
N PRO A 59 -10.63 -14.62 8.13
CA PRO A 59 -10.23 -15.29 9.36
C PRO A 59 -8.94 -14.72 9.94
N GLN A 60 -8.84 -14.66 11.27
CA GLN A 60 -7.73 -14.03 11.98
C GLN A 60 -6.37 -14.64 11.61
N GLN A 61 -6.31 -15.96 11.39
CA GLN A 61 -5.09 -16.67 10.97
C GLN A 61 -4.60 -16.13 9.61
N ILE A 62 -5.52 -15.94 8.66
CA ILE A 62 -5.20 -15.41 7.33
C ILE A 62 -4.75 -13.95 7.44
N GLN A 63 -5.44 -13.14 8.25
CA GLN A 63 -5.04 -11.75 8.51
C GLN A 63 -3.60 -11.68 9.03
N GLN A 64 -3.28 -12.49 10.05
CA GLN A 64 -1.96 -12.52 10.65
C GLN A 64 -0.88 -12.90 9.63
N ARG A 65 -1.13 -13.93 8.82
CA ARG A 65 -0.16 -14.36 7.80
C ARG A 65 0.03 -13.36 6.67
N LEU A 66 -1.01 -12.61 6.31
CA LEU A 66 -0.89 -11.48 5.39
C LEU A 66 -0.04 -10.35 5.97
N LEU A 67 -0.19 -10.05 7.26
CA LEU A 67 0.65 -9.07 7.95
C LEU A 67 2.11 -9.53 8.04
N GLU A 68 2.38 -10.82 8.24
CA GLU A 68 3.75 -11.38 8.21
C GLU A 68 4.45 -11.26 6.83
N VAL A 69 3.70 -10.95 5.77
CA VAL A 69 4.24 -10.67 4.43
C VAL A 69 4.09 -9.20 4.03
N ASP A 70 3.94 -8.31 5.03
CA ASP A 70 3.85 -6.86 4.91
C ASP A 70 2.67 -6.36 4.08
N PHE A 71 1.52 -7.04 4.19
CA PHE A 71 0.29 -6.57 3.54
C PHE A 71 -0.14 -5.17 3.99
N GLU A 72 0.22 -4.75 5.20
CA GLU A 72 -0.07 -3.43 5.75
C GLU A 72 0.43 -2.26 4.90
N VAL A 73 1.48 -2.47 4.09
CA VAL A 73 1.95 -1.50 3.08
C VAL A 73 0.82 -1.11 2.12
N PHE A 74 -0.13 -1.98 1.82
CA PHE A 74 -1.26 -1.66 0.94
C PHE A 74 -2.47 -1.10 1.69
N MET A 75 -2.46 -1.14 3.02
CA MET A 75 -3.55 -0.65 3.86
C MET A 75 -3.29 0.72 4.46
N HIS A 76 -2.05 1.21 4.50
CA HIS A 76 -1.74 2.46 5.20
C HIS A 76 -2.30 3.73 4.53
N CYS A 77 -2.56 3.72 3.21
CA CYS A 77 -3.15 4.86 2.51
C CYS A 77 -4.68 4.73 2.44
N ASN A 78 -5.40 5.81 2.78
CA ASN A 78 -6.86 5.89 2.58
C ASN A 78 -7.33 7.22 2.00
N ASN A 79 -6.40 8.09 1.60
CA ASN A 79 -6.68 9.39 1.00
C ASN A 79 -5.64 9.73 -0.07
N VAL A 80 -5.92 10.76 -0.87
CA VAL A 80 -5.09 11.16 -2.01
C VAL A 80 -3.67 11.57 -1.60
N VAL A 81 -3.53 12.25 -0.45
CA VAL A 81 -2.24 12.77 0.03
C VAL A 81 -1.30 11.63 0.41
N ASP A 82 -1.81 10.62 1.10
CA ASP A 82 -1.02 9.43 1.45
C ASP A 82 -0.54 8.71 0.18
N PHE A 83 -1.43 8.51 -0.80
CA PHE A 83 -1.06 7.87 -2.05
C PHE A 83 -0.01 8.66 -2.83
N TYR A 84 -0.16 9.99 -2.88
CA TYR A 84 0.85 10.85 -3.50
C TYR A 84 2.21 10.68 -2.81
N SER A 85 2.23 10.75 -1.48
CA SER A 85 3.45 10.60 -0.67
C SER A 85 4.10 9.24 -0.87
N LEU A 86 3.31 8.16 -0.84
CA LEU A 86 3.76 6.80 -1.15
C LEU A 86 4.37 6.72 -2.54
N ARG A 87 3.71 7.31 -3.55
CA ARG A 87 4.22 7.28 -4.92
C ARG A 87 5.54 8.02 -5.04
N GLU A 88 5.67 9.21 -4.45
CA GLU A 88 6.95 9.94 -4.42
C GLU A 88 8.05 9.08 -3.77
N TYR A 89 7.79 8.54 -2.57
CA TYR A 89 8.72 7.68 -1.85
C TYR A 89 9.23 6.51 -2.70
N LEU A 90 8.31 5.79 -3.36
CA LEU A 90 8.66 4.64 -4.18
C LEU A 90 9.51 5.01 -5.40
N TYR A 91 9.27 6.16 -6.00
CA TYR A 91 10.04 6.66 -7.14
C TYR A 91 11.43 7.11 -6.73
N GLU A 92 11.54 7.95 -5.70
CA GLU A 92 12.80 8.49 -5.22
C GLU A 92 13.75 7.37 -4.76
N ASN A 93 13.20 6.35 -4.10
CA ASN A 93 13.97 5.23 -3.56
C ASN A 93 14.04 4.02 -4.50
N LYS A 94 13.49 4.11 -5.71
CA LYS A 94 13.48 3.03 -6.72
C LYS A 94 12.87 1.70 -6.20
N LYS A 95 11.85 1.79 -5.35
CA LYS A 95 11.24 0.64 -4.62
C LYS A 95 10.10 -0.06 -5.37
N PHE A 96 9.90 0.22 -6.66
CA PHE A 96 8.84 -0.41 -7.45
C PHE A 96 8.88 -1.95 -7.40
N TYR A 97 10.07 -2.55 -7.55
CA TYR A 97 10.23 -4.00 -7.48
C TYR A 97 9.95 -4.57 -6.09
N THR A 98 10.14 -3.77 -5.03
CA THR A 98 9.74 -4.16 -3.68
C THR A 98 8.23 -4.32 -3.61
N ILE A 99 7.46 -3.34 -4.09
CA ILE A 99 5.99 -3.42 -4.16
C ILE A 99 5.55 -4.62 -4.98
N ALA A 100 6.10 -4.81 -6.18
CA ALA A 100 5.76 -5.96 -7.02
C ALA A 100 6.03 -7.30 -6.31
N THR A 101 7.15 -7.40 -5.58
CA THR A 101 7.48 -8.60 -4.78
C THR A 101 6.44 -8.84 -3.68
N LEU A 102 5.97 -7.79 -2.99
CA LEU A 102 4.96 -7.93 -1.95
C LEU A 102 3.64 -8.42 -2.53
N VAL A 103 3.20 -7.87 -3.66
CA VAL A 103 1.97 -8.31 -4.34
C VAL A 103 2.03 -9.80 -4.67
N GLU A 104 3.14 -10.29 -5.23
CA GLU A 104 3.31 -11.72 -5.53
C GLU A 104 3.26 -12.58 -4.26
N ARG A 105 3.85 -12.11 -3.15
CA ARG A 105 3.82 -12.82 -1.86
C ARG A 105 2.42 -12.92 -1.29
N ILE A 106 1.64 -11.84 -1.39
CA ILE A 106 0.25 -11.76 -0.94
C ILE A 106 -0.62 -12.68 -1.79
N ASP A 107 -0.50 -12.63 -3.11
CA ASP A 107 -1.26 -13.50 -4.02
C ASP A 107 -0.97 -14.99 -3.74
N ALA A 108 0.31 -15.34 -3.52
CA ALA A 108 0.70 -16.69 -3.13
C ALA A 108 0.12 -17.11 -1.77
N GLU A 109 0.05 -16.20 -0.78
CA GLU A 109 -0.54 -16.48 0.53
C GLU A 109 -2.07 -16.66 0.45
N LEU A 110 -2.75 -15.87 -0.36
CA LEU A 110 -4.19 -16.02 -0.60
C LEU A 110 -4.51 -17.34 -1.30
N LYS A 111 -3.71 -17.73 -2.30
CA LYS A 111 -3.83 -19.04 -2.96
C LYS A 111 -3.63 -20.19 -1.97
N LEU A 112 -2.63 -20.10 -1.10
CA LEU A 112 -2.40 -21.08 -0.04
C LEU A 112 -3.58 -21.14 0.93
N ALA A 113 -4.13 -19.99 1.32
CA ALA A 113 -5.28 -19.93 2.21
C ALA A 113 -6.52 -20.62 1.62
N VAL A 114 -6.79 -20.41 0.32
CA VAL A 114 -7.87 -21.13 -0.37
C VAL A 114 -7.64 -22.65 -0.31
N GLN A 115 -6.43 -23.12 -0.58
CA GLN A 115 -6.10 -24.55 -0.51
C GLN A 115 -6.27 -25.13 0.90
N ILE A 116 -5.93 -24.36 1.93
CA ILE A 116 -6.09 -24.77 3.34
C ILE A 116 -7.56 -24.88 3.74
N VAL A 117 -8.39 -23.94 3.28
CA VAL A 117 -9.84 -24.00 3.49
C VAL A 117 -10.45 -25.17 2.73
N GLU A 118 -10.01 -25.42 1.49
CA GLU A 118 -10.46 -26.59 0.71
C GLU A 118 -10.06 -27.93 1.34
N ALA A 119 -8.91 -27.98 2.01
CA ALA A 119 -8.43 -29.16 2.71
C ALA A 119 -8.98 -29.30 4.14
N ASP A 120 -9.81 -28.37 4.61
CA ASP A 120 -10.39 -28.35 5.96
C ASP A 120 -9.33 -28.44 7.09
N VAL A 121 -8.24 -27.67 6.94
CA VAL A 121 -7.12 -27.65 7.90
C VAL A 121 -6.77 -26.23 8.36
N LEU A 122 -7.75 -25.33 8.37
CA LEU A 122 -7.55 -23.92 8.75
C LEU A 122 -6.97 -23.77 10.18
N ASP A 123 -7.37 -24.63 11.10
CA ASP A 123 -6.87 -24.63 12.49
C ASP A 123 -5.36 -24.88 12.60
N PHE A 124 -4.75 -25.46 11.55
CA PHE A 124 -3.32 -25.73 11.49
C PHE A 124 -2.54 -24.67 10.69
N TYR A 125 -3.21 -23.63 10.18
CA TYR A 125 -2.56 -22.65 9.30
C TYR A 125 -1.39 -21.93 9.99
N ASP A 126 -1.54 -21.61 11.27
CA ASP A 126 -0.51 -20.96 12.07
C ASP A 126 0.70 -21.87 12.38
N MET A 127 0.58 -23.18 12.15
CA MET A 127 1.70 -24.12 12.32
C MET A 127 2.67 -24.10 11.13
N LEU A 128 2.29 -23.46 10.01
CA LEU A 128 3.21 -23.32 8.89
C LEU A 128 4.40 -22.44 9.26
N PRO A 129 5.62 -22.80 8.82
CA PRO A 129 6.82 -22.02 9.09
C PRO A 129 6.65 -20.55 8.70
N LYS A 130 7.22 -19.66 9.52
CA LYS A 130 7.32 -18.25 9.18
C LYS A 130 8.15 -18.09 7.90
N ARG A 131 7.66 -17.25 6.98
CA ARG A 131 8.38 -16.98 5.73
C ARG A 131 9.63 -16.15 6.03
N ASN A 132 10.79 -16.66 5.64
CA ASN A 132 12.01 -15.86 5.65
C ASN A 132 12.07 -15.00 4.39
N LEU A 133 11.63 -13.74 4.50
CA LEU A 133 11.61 -12.78 3.39
C LEU A 133 13.01 -12.39 2.87
N ASN A 134 14.06 -12.74 3.62
CA ASN A 134 15.47 -12.42 3.36
C ASN A 134 16.26 -13.55 2.71
N PHE A 135 15.64 -14.71 2.51
CA PHE A 135 16.37 -15.94 2.17
C PHE A 135 17.29 -15.82 0.94
N TYR A 136 16.87 -15.07 -0.09
CA TYR A 136 17.65 -14.86 -1.32
C TYR A 136 18.26 -13.47 -1.44
N ARG A 137 18.15 -12.61 -0.42
CA ARG A 137 18.60 -11.22 -0.49
C ARG A 137 19.96 -11.07 0.19
N LYS A 138 20.87 -10.35 -0.47
CA LYS A 138 22.14 -9.91 0.14
C LYS A 138 21.90 -8.88 1.25
N GLU A 139 20.83 -8.10 1.12
CA GLU A 139 20.42 -7.07 2.08
C GLU A 139 19.18 -7.53 2.82
N LYS A 140 19.08 -7.16 4.11
CA LYS A 140 17.90 -7.43 4.91
C LYS A 140 16.73 -6.63 4.34
N TYR A 141 15.64 -7.33 4.05
CA TYR A 141 14.32 -6.77 3.87
C TYR A 141 13.93 -6.03 5.15
N VAL A 142 13.72 -4.74 4.97
CA VAL A 142 13.10 -3.85 5.94
C VAL A 142 11.74 -3.51 5.37
N SER A 143 10.71 -3.53 6.21
CA SER A 143 9.37 -3.14 5.77
C SER A 143 9.41 -1.72 5.21
N LEU A 144 8.64 -1.45 4.15
CA LEU A 144 8.57 -0.09 3.59
C LEU A 144 8.06 0.94 4.60
N LEU A 145 7.35 0.49 5.65
CA LEU A 145 6.88 1.35 6.74
C LEU A 145 7.95 1.57 7.83
N GLU A 146 8.98 0.73 7.90
CA GLU A 146 10.06 0.78 8.91
C GLU A 146 11.35 1.46 8.37
N GLU A 147 11.45 1.72 7.06
CA GLU A 147 12.67 2.26 6.42
C GLU A 147 13.03 3.72 6.81
N HIS A 148 12.32 4.33 7.78
CA HIS A 148 12.47 5.75 8.14
C HIS A 148 13.33 6.08 9.38
N ASP A 149 13.82 5.08 10.13
CA ASP A 149 14.56 5.35 11.39
C ASP A 149 16.09 5.52 11.22
N ASP A 150 16.66 5.32 10.03
CA ASP A 150 18.13 5.23 9.84
C ASP A 150 18.80 6.48 9.23
N ALA A 151 18.26 7.68 9.44
CA ALA A 151 18.92 8.94 9.03
C ALA A 151 19.88 9.53 10.09
N GLU A 152 19.99 8.95 11.30
CA GLU A 152 20.97 9.38 12.30
C GLU A 152 21.66 8.19 12.98
N SER A 153 22.71 7.64 12.35
CA SER A 153 23.66 6.79 13.09
C SER A 153 25.12 7.12 12.77
N VAL A 154 25.58 8.25 13.32
CA VAL A 154 27.01 8.45 13.61
C VAL A 154 27.25 8.14 15.09
N GLN A 155 27.75 6.93 15.33
CA GLN A 155 28.57 6.47 16.45
C GLN A 155 28.34 7.07 17.85
N LYS A 156 27.92 6.21 18.80
CA LYS A 156 28.79 5.88 19.95
C LYS A 156 28.39 4.57 20.63
N ASN A 157 29.44 3.81 20.94
CA ASN A 157 29.42 2.52 21.61
C ASN A 157 28.95 2.59 23.07
N SER A 158 28.46 1.42 23.50
CA SER A 158 28.69 0.72 24.78
C SER A 158 27.80 0.98 26.00
N ILE A 159 27.14 -0.13 26.38
CA ILE A 159 26.85 -0.69 27.72
C ILE A 159 25.54 -0.26 28.39
N ASP A 160 24.58 -1.19 28.31
CA ASP A 160 23.88 -1.92 29.38
C ASP A 160 23.30 -1.20 30.62
N GLU A 161 22.12 -1.72 31.01
CA GLU A 161 21.33 -1.50 32.23
C GLU A 161 20.44 -0.24 32.30
N SER A 162 19.16 -0.40 31.88
CA SER A 162 17.99 -0.08 32.73
C SER A 162 16.68 -0.35 31.97
N GLU A 163 16.23 -1.61 31.96
CA GLU A 163 14.82 -1.96 31.77
C GLU A 163 14.07 -1.57 33.06
N GLU A 164 13.50 -0.36 33.09
CA GLU A 164 12.36 0.07 33.91
C GLU A 164 12.39 1.60 33.97
N LEU A 165 11.83 2.30 32.95
CA LEU A 165 11.35 3.69 33.03
C LEU A 165 10.77 4.27 31.72
N GLN A 166 10.71 3.52 30.61
CA GLN A 166 10.38 4.08 29.28
C GLN A 166 8.89 4.30 28.93
N HIS A 167 7.96 4.31 29.89
CA HIS A 167 6.54 4.55 29.56
C HIS A 167 6.02 5.98 29.83
N LYS A 168 6.87 6.94 30.25
CA LYS A 168 6.41 8.32 30.52
C LYS A 168 6.95 9.43 29.61
N ASN A 169 7.95 9.17 28.75
CA ASN A 169 8.58 10.24 27.95
C ASN A 169 7.96 10.52 26.58
N ASN A 170 7.11 9.63 26.05
CA ASN A 170 6.56 9.82 24.70
C ASN A 170 5.38 10.80 24.63
N GLU A 171 4.63 11.00 25.72
CA GLU A 171 3.48 11.93 25.73
C GLU A 171 3.92 13.40 25.70
N ASP A 172 4.99 13.76 26.42
CA ASP A 172 5.51 15.13 26.50
C ASP A 172 6.13 15.61 25.17
N MET A 173 6.67 14.69 24.38
CA MET A 173 7.30 15.00 23.08
C MET A 173 6.26 15.35 22.00
N TRP A 174 5.05 14.76 22.06
CA TRP A 174 3.95 15.13 21.15
C TRP A 174 3.39 16.51 21.47
N GLN A 175 3.26 16.87 22.75
CA GLN A 175 2.70 18.17 23.14
C GLN A 175 3.60 19.34 22.73
N GLN A 176 4.93 19.20 22.83
CA GLN A 176 5.87 20.23 22.36
C GLN A 176 5.85 20.42 20.83
N LYS A 177 5.51 19.38 20.05
CA LYS A 177 5.45 19.45 18.58
C LYS A 177 4.22 20.21 18.06
N PHE A 178 3.15 20.30 18.85
CA PHE A 178 1.94 21.05 18.49
C PHE A 178 2.04 22.56 18.77
N GLU A 179 2.89 22.99 19.71
CA GLU A 179 3.06 24.42 20.06
C GLU A 179 3.87 25.23 19.02
N HIS A 180 4.38 24.59 17.96
CA HIS A 180 5.16 25.23 16.89
C HIS A 180 4.53 25.15 15.49
N ILE A 181 3.24 24.82 15.40
CA ILE A 181 2.52 24.97 14.13
C ILE A 181 2.21 26.46 13.92
N ASP A 182 3.07 27.12 13.13
CA ASP A 182 2.86 28.49 12.67
C ASP A 182 1.56 28.57 11.85
N GLU A 183 0.55 29.23 12.42
CA GLU A 183 -0.78 29.42 11.84
C GLU A 183 -0.75 30.07 10.44
N GLY A 184 0.34 30.75 10.07
CA GLY A 184 0.56 31.31 8.74
C GLY A 184 0.78 30.24 7.66
N ALA A 185 1.64 29.26 7.93
CA ALA A 185 1.99 28.19 6.98
C ALA A 185 0.81 27.23 6.74
N SER A 186 0.01 26.96 7.78
CA SER A 186 -1.19 26.14 7.66
C SER A 186 -2.28 26.80 6.81
N LYS A 187 -2.41 28.13 6.83
CA LYS A 187 -3.38 28.87 6.01
C LYS A 187 -2.98 28.89 4.53
N ASP A 188 -1.70 29.00 4.22
CA ASP A 188 -1.21 28.94 2.84
C ASP A 188 -1.33 27.53 2.25
N MET A 189 -1.08 26.48 3.04
CA MET A 189 -1.32 25.09 2.60
C MET A 189 -2.81 24.79 2.39
N LEU A 190 -3.69 25.29 3.26
CA LEU A 190 -5.15 25.18 3.08
C LEU A 190 -5.64 25.92 1.83
N LYS A 191 -5.04 27.07 1.53
CA LYS A 191 -5.39 27.84 0.32
C LYS A 191 -4.94 27.11 -0.95
N GLN A 192 -3.72 26.58 -0.97
CA GLN A 192 -3.26 25.75 -2.09
C GLN A 192 -4.14 24.50 -2.24
N TYR A 193 -4.46 23.81 -1.14
CA TYR A 193 -5.37 22.66 -1.14
C TYR A 193 -6.74 22.98 -1.74
N ASN A 194 -7.36 24.09 -1.35
CA ASN A 194 -8.65 24.50 -1.90
C ASN A 194 -8.56 24.83 -3.40
N GLU A 195 -7.50 25.52 -3.84
CA GLU A 195 -7.25 25.76 -5.27
C GLU A 195 -7.00 24.46 -6.05
N TYR A 196 -6.41 23.43 -5.43
CA TYR A 196 -6.23 22.10 -6.03
C TYR A 196 -7.53 21.31 -6.12
N VAL A 197 -8.37 21.36 -5.08
CA VAL A 197 -9.70 20.71 -5.07
C VAL A 197 -10.63 21.35 -6.10
N ASP A 198 -10.60 22.68 -6.23
CA ASP A 198 -11.41 23.40 -7.22
C ASP A 198 -11.01 23.06 -8.66
N LYS A 199 -9.70 22.96 -8.94
CA LYS A 199 -9.20 22.49 -10.24
C LYS A 199 -9.60 21.04 -10.53
N GLY A 200 -9.60 20.18 -9.51
CA GLY A 200 -10.09 18.80 -9.61
C GLY A 200 -11.57 18.75 -9.97
N ASN A 201 -12.40 19.56 -9.32
CA ASN A 201 -13.83 19.65 -9.58
C ASN A 201 -14.15 20.19 -10.98
N GLU A 202 -13.42 21.21 -11.46
CA GLU A 202 -13.56 21.71 -12.84
C GLU A 202 -13.20 20.67 -13.90
N SER A 203 -12.21 19.81 -13.63
CA SER A 203 -11.85 18.71 -14.53
C SER A 203 -12.94 17.63 -14.59
N ILE A 204 -13.60 17.36 -13.47
CA ILE A 204 -14.71 16.39 -13.35
C ILE A 204 -15.95 16.87 -14.12
N GLU A 205 -16.31 18.16 -14.04
CA GLU A 205 -17.42 18.72 -14.83
C GLU A 205 -17.17 18.63 -16.33
N LYS A 206 -15.92 18.85 -16.77
CA LYS A 206 -15.54 18.67 -18.19
C LYS A 206 -15.62 17.21 -18.65
N THR A 207 -15.34 16.26 -17.74
CA THR A 207 -15.36 14.82 -18.07
C THR A 207 -16.78 14.25 -18.09
N LYS A 208 -17.70 14.76 -17.24
CA LYS A 208 -19.13 14.39 -17.30
C LYS A 208 -19.80 14.76 -18.62
N ASN A 209 -19.32 15.79 -19.31
CA ASN A 209 -19.80 16.15 -20.65
C ASN A 209 -19.19 15.30 -21.78
N PHE A 210 -18.20 14.45 -21.50
CA PHE A 210 -17.46 13.68 -22.51
C PHE A 210 -17.70 12.17 -22.46
N VAL A 211 -18.10 11.59 -21.32
CA VAL A 211 -18.24 10.12 -21.12
C VAL A 211 -19.62 9.56 -21.56
N GLY A 212 -20.32 10.29 -22.42
CA GLY A 212 -21.47 9.76 -23.15
C GLY A 212 -21.06 8.92 -24.36
N ASN A 213 -20.13 7.95 -24.23
CA ASN A 213 -20.03 6.76 -25.10
C ASN A 213 -18.74 5.91 -24.91
N VAL A 214 -18.96 4.59 -24.83
CA VAL A 214 -18.09 3.43 -25.10
C VAL A 214 -17.08 2.93 -24.04
N SER A 215 -17.33 1.69 -23.60
CA SER A 215 -16.38 0.66 -23.11
C SER A 215 -16.22 -0.39 -24.24
N PRO A 216 -15.18 -1.24 -24.37
CA PRO A 216 -14.44 -1.96 -23.32
C PRO A 216 -12.91 -2.03 -23.60
N ILE A 217 -12.10 -2.85 -22.90
CA ILE A 217 -11.00 -3.68 -23.47
C ILE A 217 -10.20 -4.41 -22.36
N PHE A 218 -10.30 -5.74 -22.37
CA PHE A 218 -9.26 -6.68 -21.93
C PHE A 218 -8.35 -6.95 -23.14
N SER A 219 -7.10 -6.47 -23.15
CA SER A 219 -6.06 -6.95 -24.09
C SER A 219 -4.60 -6.67 -23.69
N PHE A 220 -4.33 -5.99 -22.57
CA PHE A 220 -3.02 -5.35 -22.38
C PHE A 220 -1.96 -6.18 -21.64
N ILE A 221 -2.33 -7.20 -20.86
CA ILE A 221 -1.37 -7.89 -19.96
C ILE A 221 -0.42 -8.84 -20.71
N GLY A 222 -0.79 -9.34 -21.89
CA GLY A 222 0.07 -10.25 -22.67
C GLY A 222 1.22 -9.58 -23.45
N LYS A 223 1.20 -8.25 -23.61
CA LYS A 223 2.15 -7.56 -24.52
C LYS A 223 3.35 -6.93 -23.81
N TRP A 224 3.23 -6.57 -22.52
CA TRP A 224 4.30 -5.92 -21.78
C TRP A 224 5.48 -6.85 -21.43
N ILE A 225 5.24 -8.15 -21.28
CA ILE A 225 6.30 -9.13 -20.98
C ILE A 225 7.19 -9.41 -22.21
N VAL A 226 6.70 -9.20 -23.44
CA VAL A 226 7.46 -9.47 -24.66
C VAL A 226 8.40 -8.31 -25.04
N ASP A 227 8.06 -7.07 -24.68
CA ASP A 227 8.84 -5.90 -25.09
C ASP A 227 10.04 -5.59 -24.15
N LEU A 228 10.06 -6.16 -22.93
CA LEU A 228 11.21 -6.04 -22.02
C LEU A 228 12.33 -7.06 -22.28
N GLY A 229 12.09 -8.06 -23.14
CA GLY A 229 13.07 -9.12 -23.45
C GLY A 229 13.86 -8.93 -24.75
N LYS A 230 13.65 -7.83 -25.49
CA LYS A 230 14.29 -7.61 -26.82
C LYS A 230 15.37 -6.53 -26.87
N ASN A 231 15.73 -5.92 -25.74
CA ASN A 231 16.84 -4.97 -25.65
C ASN A 231 17.95 -5.46 -24.69
N SER A 232 18.38 -6.71 -24.85
CA SER A 232 19.66 -7.21 -24.34
C SER A 232 20.35 -8.10 -25.36
#